data_AF-T1EJX2-F1
#
_entry.id   AF-T1EJX2-F1
#
_cell.length_a   1.000
_cell.length_b   1.000
_cell.length_c   1.000
_cell.angle_alpha   90.00
_cell.angle_beta   90.00
_cell.angle_gamma   90.00
#
_symmetry.space_group_name_H-M   'P 1'
#
loop_
_entity.id
_entity.type
_entity.pdbx_description
1 polymer ?
#
loop_
_entity_poly.entity_id
_entity_poly.type
_entity_poly.pdbx_seq_one_letter_code
_entity_poly.pdbx_strand_id
1 'polypeptide(L)'
;YHNSTHAADVVQAMHYNIRENKLMSFLDDEEKMASILSAACHDLDHPGVNQNFLIHTSNPLAQLYHNTSVLENHHYRSTLSLLRE
;
A
#
# COMPACT_ATOMS: atom_id res chain seq x y z
N TYR A 1 -10.15 -9.33 4.62
CA TYR A 1 -10.33 -7.86 4.63
C TYR A 1 -9.40 -7.23 3.59
N HIS A 2 -8.08 -7.36 3.72
CA HIS A 2 -7.10 -6.89 2.71
C HIS A 2 -7.26 -7.60 1.35
N ASN A 3 -8.07 -7.03 0.48
CA ASN A 3 -8.35 -7.50 -0.88
C ASN A 3 -8.65 -6.28 -1.78
N SER A 4 -8.99 -6.51 -3.04
CA SER A 4 -9.25 -5.42 -4.00
C SER A 4 -10.41 -4.50 -3.61
N THR A 5 -11.41 -5.01 -2.88
CA THR A 5 -12.52 -4.17 -2.40
C THR A 5 -12.05 -3.20 -1.33
N HIS A 6 -11.22 -3.65 -0.40
CA HIS A 6 -10.58 -2.77 0.59
C HIS A 6 -9.66 -1.72 -0.09
N ALA A 7 -8.85 -2.14 -1.07
CA ALA A 7 -8.03 -1.21 -1.83
C ALA A 7 -8.87 -0.14 -2.55
N ALA A 8 -10.00 -0.54 -3.16
CA ALA A 8 -10.92 0.39 -3.81
C ALA A 8 -11.56 1.39 -2.83
N ASP A 9 -11.92 0.93 -1.62
CA ASP A 9 -12.44 1.79 -0.55
C ASP A 9 -11.40 2.85 -0.13
N VAL A 10 -10.16 2.43 0.12
CA VAL A 10 -9.06 3.34 0.49
C VAL A 10 -8.73 4.33 -0.62
N VAL A 11 -8.77 3.91 -1.89
CA VAL A 11 -8.62 4.81 -3.05
C VAL A 11 -9.72 5.87 -3.08
N GLN A 12 -10.97 5.46 -2.89
CA GLN A 12 -12.10 6.38 -2.90
C GLN A 12 -12.00 7.39 -1.73
N ALA A 13 -11.65 6.91 -0.54
CA ALA A 13 -11.43 7.77 0.62
C ALA A 13 -10.26 8.75 0.39
N MET A 14 -9.14 8.29 -0.20
CA MET A 14 -8.02 9.16 -0.54
C MET A 14 -8.43 10.22 -1.56
N HIS A 15 -9.17 9.84 -2.60
CA HIS A 15 -9.71 10.79 -3.57
C HIS A 15 -10.61 11.84 -2.92
N TYR A 16 -11.52 11.42 -2.04
CA TYR A 16 -12.38 12.35 -1.29
C TYR A 16 -11.54 13.35 -0.48
N ASN A 17 -10.52 12.88 0.25
CA ASN A 17 -9.65 13.76 1.05
C ASN A 17 -8.85 14.74 0.17
N ILE A 18 -8.30 14.30 -0.96
CA ILE A 18 -7.59 15.18 -1.90
C ILE A 18 -8.49 16.31 -2.43
N ARG A 19 -9.80 16.06 -2.56
CA ARG A 19 -10.78 17.04 -3.05
C ARG A 19 -11.15 18.10 -2.02
N GLU A 20 -10.78 17.93 -0.76
CA GLU A 20 -10.93 18.98 0.26
C GLU A 20 -10.07 20.20 -0.10
N ASN A 21 -10.66 21.41 0.00
CA ASN A 21 -10.08 22.65 -0.52
C ASN A 21 -8.61 22.86 -0.14
N LYS A 22 -8.25 22.53 1.11
CA LYS A 22 -6.89 22.71 1.62
C LYS A 22 -5.89 21.76 0.96
N LEU A 23 -6.23 20.48 0.83
CA LEU A 23 -5.34 19.47 0.24
C LEU A 23 -5.25 19.65 -1.28
N MET A 24 -6.38 19.95 -1.93
CA MET A 24 -6.43 20.19 -3.37
C MET A 24 -5.48 21.32 -3.81
N SER A 25 -5.39 22.39 -3.03
CA SER A 25 -4.48 23.52 -3.30
C SER A 25 -3.04 23.29 -2.84
N PHE A 26 -2.82 22.33 -1.94
CA PHE A 26 -1.50 22.10 -1.34
C PHE A 26 -0.67 21.09 -2.12
N LEU A 27 -1.32 20.12 -2.76
CA LEU A 27 -0.67 19.07 -3.53
C LEU A 27 -0.53 19.46 -5.01
N ASP A 28 0.62 19.18 -5.62
CA ASP A 28 0.78 19.21 -7.07
C ASP A 28 0.13 17.99 -7.74
N ASP A 29 0.17 17.90 -9.07
CA ASP A 29 -0.54 16.83 -9.79
C ASP A 29 0.17 15.48 -9.66
N GLU A 30 1.49 15.49 -9.57
CA GLU A 30 2.33 14.33 -9.30
C GLU A 30 2.05 13.74 -7.92
N GLU A 31 1.94 14.57 -6.89
CA GLU A 31 1.61 14.19 -5.52
C GLU A 31 0.20 13.62 -5.40
N LYS A 32 -0.78 14.21 -6.12
CA LYS A 32 -2.14 13.66 -6.21
C LYS A 32 -2.14 12.28 -6.84
N MET A 33 -1.44 12.11 -7.97
CA MET A 33 -1.33 10.83 -8.64
C MET A 33 -0.61 9.78 -7.78
N ALA A 34 0.50 10.15 -7.15
CA ALA A 34 1.24 9.28 -6.24
C ALA A 34 0.40 8.85 -5.03
N SER A 35 -0.43 9.74 -4.49
CA SER A 35 -1.33 9.44 -3.37
C SER A 35 -2.40 8.41 -3.75
N ILE A 36 -3.01 8.56 -4.94
CA ILE A 36 -3.99 7.60 -5.46
C ILE A 36 -3.35 6.25 -5.76
N LEU A 37 -2.17 6.25 -6.40
CA LEU A 37 -1.43 5.02 -6.70
C LEU A 37 -1.00 4.28 -5.43
N SER A 38 -0.49 5.01 -4.43
CA SER A 38 -0.13 4.48 -3.13
C SER A 38 -1.34 3.85 -2.44
N ALA A 39 -2.48 4.53 -2.41
CA ALA A 39 -3.74 4.00 -1.85
C ALA A 39 -4.18 2.69 -2.53
N ALA A 40 -4.07 2.62 -3.87
CA ALA A 40 -4.46 1.43 -4.64
C ALA A 40 -3.58 0.22 -4.35
N CYS A 41 -2.30 0.45 -4.03
CA CYS A 41 -1.32 -0.62 -3.89
C CYS A 41 -0.88 -0.89 -2.45
N HIS A 42 -1.41 -0.16 -1.46
CA HIS A 42 -0.90 -0.20 -0.08
C HIS A 42 -0.97 -1.59 0.58
N ASP A 43 -1.86 -2.47 0.11
CA ASP A 43 -2.07 -3.85 0.61
C ASP A 43 -1.92 -4.90 -0.51
N LEU A 44 -1.21 -4.58 -1.60
CA LEU A 44 -1.05 -5.46 -2.75
C LEU A 44 -0.35 -6.78 -2.37
N ASP A 45 -0.95 -7.93 -2.69
CA ASP A 45 -0.44 -9.27 -2.34
C ASP A 45 -0.40 -9.54 -0.82
N HIS A 46 -1.33 -8.96 -0.05
CA HIS A 46 -1.43 -9.22 1.38
C HIS A 46 -1.90 -10.66 1.69
N PRO A 47 -1.18 -11.45 2.53
CA PRO A 47 -1.48 -12.87 2.79
C PRO A 47 -2.59 -13.12 3.82
N GLY A 48 -3.38 -12.11 4.18
CA GLY A 48 -4.40 -12.21 5.25
C GLY A 48 -3.89 -12.44 6.68
N VAL A 49 -2.58 -12.37 6.95
CA VAL A 49 -1.98 -12.50 8.29
C VAL A 49 -1.09 -11.30 8.61
N ASN A 50 -0.89 -10.99 9.89
CA ASN A 50 -0.08 -9.83 10.29
C ASN A 50 1.43 -10.13 10.27
N GLN A 51 2.25 -9.07 10.36
CA GLN A 51 3.71 -9.18 10.40
C GLN A 51 4.22 -10.10 11.52
N ASN A 52 3.65 -10.01 12.72
CA ASN A 52 4.07 -10.86 13.84
C ASN A 52 3.88 -12.35 13.50
N PHE A 53 2.79 -12.73 12.84
CA PHE A 53 2.59 -14.10 12.38
C PHE A 53 3.70 -14.53 11.42
N LEU A 54 4.07 -13.69 10.44
CA LEU A 54 5.15 -13.99 9.49
C LEU A 54 6.51 -14.17 10.20
N ILE A 55 6.81 -13.34 11.19
CA ILE A 55 8.04 -13.43 11.99
C ILE A 55 8.06 -14.75 12.80
N HIS A 56 6.99 -15.04 13.54
CA HIS A 56 6.93 -16.22 14.41
C HIS A 56 6.88 -17.54 13.64
N THR A 57 6.40 -17.51 12.39
CA THR A 57 6.38 -18.68 11.50
C THR A 57 7.63 -18.80 10.63
N SER A 58 8.63 -17.94 10.82
CA SER A 58 9.86 -17.92 10.01
C SER A 58 9.58 -17.83 8.50
N ASN A 59 8.55 -17.05 8.13
CA ASN A 59 8.19 -16.86 6.74
C ASN A 59 9.34 -16.15 5.98
N PRO A 60 9.66 -16.53 4.72
CA PRO A 60 10.73 -15.91 3.94
C PRO A 60 10.63 -14.38 3.81
N LEU A 61 9.42 -13.81 3.81
CA LEU A 61 9.25 -12.34 3.75
C LEU A 61 9.78 -11.66 5.02
N ALA A 62 9.63 -12.28 6.19
CA ALA A 62 10.15 -11.73 7.44
C ALA A 62 11.68 -11.66 7.42
N GLN A 63 12.34 -12.68 6.86
CA GLN A 63 13.77 -12.67 6.63
C GLN A 63 14.18 -11.63 5.58
N LEU A 64 13.49 -11.59 4.43
CA LEU A 64 13.78 -10.69 3.32
C LEU A 64 13.75 -9.21 3.73
N TYR A 65 12.79 -8.84 4.58
CA TYR A 65 12.59 -7.46 5.06
C TYR A 65 13.11 -7.23 6.47
N HIS A 66 13.95 -8.14 6.99
CA HIS A 66 14.60 -8.01 8.29
C HIS A 66 13.63 -7.63 9.42
N ASN A 67 12.47 -8.28 9.46
CA ASN A 67 11.40 -8.07 10.45
C ASN A 67 10.89 -6.62 10.57
N THR A 68 11.17 -5.75 9.61
CA THR A 68 10.81 -4.32 9.67
C THR A 68 9.85 -4.00 8.54
N SER A 69 8.62 -3.56 8.89
CA SER A 69 7.59 -3.22 7.90
C SER A 69 7.46 -4.27 6.78
N VAL A 70 7.43 -5.55 7.17
CA VAL A 70 7.51 -6.73 6.29
C VAL A 70 6.45 -6.68 5.19
N LEU A 71 5.20 -6.40 5.56
CA LEU A 71 4.09 -6.37 4.63
C LEU A 71 4.14 -5.10 3.77
N GLU A 72 4.40 -3.95 4.38
CA GLU A 72 4.44 -2.66 3.69
C GLU A 72 5.58 -2.59 2.66
N ASN A 73 6.75 -3.14 2.98
CA ASN A 73 7.84 -3.30 2.02
C ASN A 73 7.47 -4.27 0.89
N HIS A 74 6.73 -5.34 1.20
CA HIS A 74 6.26 -6.29 0.20
C HIS A 74 5.29 -5.64 -0.79
N HIS A 75 4.28 -4.92 -0.28
CA HIS A 75 3.31 -4.17 -1.09
C HIS A 75 4.01 -3.20 -2.05
N TYR A 76 4.99 -2.44 -1.54
CA TYR A 76 5.82 -1.54 -2.35
C TYR A 76 6.61 -2.28 -3.44
N ARG A 77 7.29 -3.37 -3.11
CA ARG A 77 8.10 -4.14 -4.07
C ARG A 77 7.24 -4.78 -5.16
N SER A 78 6.08 -5.33 -4.79
CA SER A 78 5.10 -5.88 -5.73
C SER A 78 4.59 -4.82 -6.69
N THR A 79 4.33 -3.61 -6.19
CA THR A 79 3.92 -2.46 -7.02
C THR A 79 4.97 -2.10 -8.06
N LEU A 80 6.23 -1.99 -7.64
CA LEU A 80 7.33 -1.70 -8.56
C LEU A 80 7.55 -2.80 -9.61
N SER A 81 7.27 -4.06 -9.26
CA SER A 81 7.34 -5.16 -10.22
C SER A 81 6.28 -5.01 -11.32
N LEU A 82 5.03 -4.73 -10.95
CA LEU A 82 3.93 -4.55 -11.90
C LEU A 82 4.15 -3.35 -12.85
N LEU A 83 4.72 -2.26 -12.35
CA LEU A 83 5.04 -1.08 -13.18
C LEU A 83 6.16 -1.31 -14.20
N ARG A 84 6.86 -2.44 -14.12
CA ARG A 84 7.98 -2.81 -15.01
C ARG A 84 7.64 -3.95 -15.97
N GLU A 85 6.40 -4.44 -15.92
CA GLU A 85 5.86 -5.38 -16.92
C GLU A 85 5.68 -4.69 -18.28
#